data_AF-A0A2A6HI77-F1
#
_entry.id   AF-A0A2A6HI77-F1
#
_cell.length_a   1.000
_cell.length_b   1.000
_cell.length_c   1.000
_cell.angle_alpha   90.00
_cell.angle_beta   90.00
_cell.angle_gamma   90.00
#
_symmetry.space_group_name_H-M   'P 1'
#
loop_
_entity.id
_entity.type
_entity.pdbx_description
1 polymer ?
#
loop_
_entity_poly.entity_id
_entity_poly.type
_entity_poly.pdbx_seq_one_letter_code
_entity_poly.pdbx_strand_id
1 'polypeptide(L)'
;MKTYLRLAGAVIAAFAASPAFSAQEPFLPSEKAAAILADGAPWSALAPDGKALKVTLAKDGTGSIRGPMPFALSISWTVKDDAMCISGKMGTHCLRFRSVPGGLQGWDGDKPDLKFSR
;
A
#
# COMPACT_ATOMS: atom_id res chain seq x y z
N MET A 1 -69.77 22.52 7.33
CA MET A 1 -68.75 22.06 8.28
C MET A 1 -68.08 20.79 7.76
N LYS A 2 -66.80 20.60 8.09
CA LYS A 2 -65.98 19.37 8.05
C LYS A 2 -64.89 19.23 6.96
N THR A 3 -63.85 20.05 7.15
CA THR A 3 -62.40 19.71 7.23
C THR A 3 -61.74 18.72 6.25
N TYR A 4 -60.86 19.29 5.44
CA TYR A 4 -59.48 18.90 5.05
C TYR A 4 -59.03 17.45 5.26
N LEU A 5 -58.50 16.81 4.21
CA LEU A 5 -57.35 15.91 4.38
C LEU A 5 -56.46 15.83 3.12
N ARG A 6 -55.39 16.63 3.18
CA ARG A 6 -53.98 16.29 2.88
C ARG A 6 -53.54 15.99 1.44
N LEU A 7 -52.80 16.97 0.92
CA LEU A 7 -51.76 16.81 -0.08
C LEU A 7 -50.82 15.65 0.29
N ALA A 8 -50.68 14.68 -0.62
CA ALA A 8 -49.55 13.75 -0.62
C ALA A 8 -48.65 14.14 -1.79
N GLY A 9 -47.65 14.98 -1.51
CA GLY A 9 -46.56 15.25 -2.43
C GLY A 9 -45.65 14.03 -2.49
N ALA A 10 -45.57 13.39 -3.66
CA ALA A 10 -44.59 12.36 -3.92
C ALA A 10 -43.25 13.02 -4.28
N VAL A 11 -42.37 13.18 -3.29
CA VAL A 11 -40.95 13.51 -3.54
C VAL A 11 -40.26 12.22 -3.96
N ILE A 12 -40.04 12.05 -5.26
CA ILE A 12 -39.16 11.00 -5.78
C ILE A 12 -37.73 11.50 -5.54
N ALA A 13 -37.12 11.05 -4.44
CA ALA A 13 -35.70 11.23 -4.23
C ALA A 13 -34.95 10.35 -5.25
N ALA A 14 -34.49 10.96 -6.35
CA ALA A 14 -33.54 10.34 -7.25
C ALA A 14 -32.22 10.16 -6.48
N PHE A 15 -31.99 8.97 -5.93
CA PHE A 15 -30.66 8.56 -5.49
C PHE A 15 -29.79 8.50 -6.74
N ALA A 16 -29.03 9.57 -6.98
CA ALA A 16 -27.89 9.52 -7.87
C ALA A 16 -26.90 8.52 -7.26
N ALA A 17 -26.98 7.26 -7.69
CA ALA A 17 -25.91 6.30 -7.48
C ALA A 17 -24.72 6.81 -8.29
N SER A 18 -23.93 7.70 -7.70
CA SER A 18 -22.59 7.96 -8.19
C SER A 18 -21.86 6.62 -8.06
N PRO A 19 -21.41 5.98 -9.17
CA PRO A 19 -20.47 4.89 -9.01
C PRO A 19 -19.24 5.54 -8.40
N ALA A 20 -19.04 5.35 -7.11
CA ALA A 20 -17.74 5.51 -6.48
C ALA A 20 -16.87 4.40 -7.09
N PHE A 21 -16.44 4.62 -8.34
CA PHE A 21 -15.23 4.01 -8.83
C PHE A 21 -14.16 4.53 -7.89
N SER A 22 -13.83 3.74 -6.88
CA SER A 22 -12.53 3.80 -6.23
C SER A 22 -11.52 3.57 -7.34
N ALA A 23 -11.15 4.64 -8.03
CA ALA A 23 -10.03 4.65 -8.96
C ALA A 23 -8.82 4.31 -8.09
N GLN A 24 -8.50 3.02 -8.04
CA GLN A 24 -7.26 2.57 -7.42
C GLN A 24 -6.14 3.34 -8.08
N GLU A 25 -5.31 4.00 -7.27
CA GLU A 25 -4.17 4.71 -7.83
C GLU A 25 -3.36 3.75 -8.71
N PRO A 26 -2.90 4.23 -9.88
CA PRO A 26 -2.08 3.41 -10.75
C PRO A 26 -0.81 2.96 -10.02
N PHE A 27 -0.29 1.81 -10.42
CA PHE A 27 1.02 1.38 -9.94
C PHE A 27 2.08 2.40 -10.36
N LEU A 28 2.99 2.69 -9.44
CA LEU A 28 4.18 3.47 -9.69
C LEU A 28 5.13 2.66 -10.58
N PRO A 29 5.93 3.34 -11.44
CA PRO A 29 7.13 2.73 -12.00
C PRO A 29 8.01 2.15 -10.89
N SER A 30 8.55 0.96 -11.09
CA SER A 30 9.31 0.21 -10.09
C SER A 30 10.57 0.97 -9.65
N GLU A 31 11.22 1.69 -10.56
CA GLU A 31 12.38 2.53 -10.25
C GLU A 31 12.00 3.72 -9.36
N LYS A 32 10.81 4.28 -9.56
CA LYS A 32 10.31 5.38 -8.72
C LYS A 32 9.99 4.88 -7.31
N ALA A 33 9.38 3.70 -7.18
CA ALA A 33 9.15 3.09 -5.87
C ALA A 33 10.47 2.79 -5.15
N ALA A 34 11.45 2.21 -5.87
CA ALA A 34 12.78 1.96 -5.33
C ALA A 34 13.47 3.25 -4.88
N ALA A 35 13.40 4.34 -5.66
CA ALA A 35 13.99 5.62 -5.28
C ALA A 35 13.38 6.22 -4.00
N ILE A 36 12.09 5.97 -3.73
CA ILE A 36 11.40 6.40 -2.51
C ILE A 36 11.81 5.53 -1.32
N LEU A 37 11.77 4.20 -1.48
CA LEU A 37 12.00 3.26 -0.38
C LEU A 37 13.48 3.10 -0.02
N ALA A 38 14.38 3.17 -1.02
CA ALA A 38 15.81 2.99 -0.87
C ALA A 38 16.55 4.29 -0.54
N ASP A 39 16.03 5.07 0.40
CA ASP A 39 16.61 6.34 0.82
C ASP A 39 17.60 6.21 2.00
N GLY A 40 17.84 4.99 2.48
CA GLY A 40 18.75 4.69 3.59
C GLY A 40 18.16 4.92 4.98
N ALA A 41 16.91 5.37 5.09
CA ALA A 41 16.25 5.60 6.38
C ALA A 41 15.22 4.50 6.71
N PRO A 42 14.99 4.23 8.01
CA PRO A 42 14.09 3.15 8.41
C PRO A 42 12.62 3.49 8.11
N TRP A 43 11.99 2.64 7.32
CA TRP A 43 10.54 2.63 7.09
C TRP A 43 9.84 1.70 8.06
N SER A 44 8.61 2.02 8.43
CA SER A 44 7.71 1.06 9.07
C SER A 44 7.02 0.24 7.97
N ALA A 45 7.21 -1.08 7.94
CA ALA A 45 6.55 -1.98 7.01
C ALA A 45 5.52 -2.83 7.76
N LEU A 46 4.23 -2.62 7.48
CA LEU A 46 3.14 -3.41 8.03
C LEU A 46 2.83 -4.58 7.09
N ALA A 47 2.98 -5.80 7.58
CA ALA A 47 2.66 -7.02 6.85
C ALA A 47 1.15 -7.35 6.92
N PRO A 48 0.63 -8.19 5.99
CA PRO A 48 -0.77 -8.60 5.98
C PRO A 48 -1.25 -9.29 7.25
N ASP A 49 -0.34 -9.92 8.01
CA ASP A 49 -0.62 -10.55 9.29
C ASP A 49 -0.71 -9.55 10.47
N GLY A 50 -0.60 -8.25 10.18
CA GLY A 50 -0.65 -7.16 11.15
C GLY A 50 0.66 -6.89 11.86
N LYS A 51 1.74 -7.63 11.57
CA LYS A 51 3.05 -7.37 12.18
C LYS A 51 3.74 -6.20 11.51
N ALA A 52 4.29 -5.29 12.32
CA ALA A 52 5.13 -4.20 11.85
C ALA A 52 6.61 -4.55 11.99
N LEU A 53 7.38 -4.28 10.94
CA LEU A 53 8.83 -4.43 10.88
C LEU A 53 9.45 -3.08 10.56
N LYS A 54 10.71 -2.85 10.97
CA LYS A 54 11.50 -1.74 10.45
C LYS A 54 12.34 -2.22 9.28
N VAL A 55 12.20 -1.59 8.13
CA VAL A 55 12.92 -1.93 6.91
C VAL A 55 13.75 -0.74 6.48
N THR A 56 15.05 -0.94 6.31
CA THR A 56 15.95 0.09 5.78
C THR A 56 16.53 -0.43 4.48
N LEU A 57 16.35 0.29 3.38
CA LEU A 57 16.91 -0.04 2.08
C LEU A 57 17.91 1.04 1.68
N ALA A 58 19.12 0.66 1.32
CA ALA A 58 20.16 1.55 0.84
C ALA A 58 20.15 1.60 -0.70
N LYS A 59 20.61 2.72 -1.27
CA LYS A 59 20.63 2.96 -2.73
C LYS A 59 21.49 1.97 -3.52
N ASP A 60 22.41 1.28 -2.85
CA ASP A 60 23.34 0.33 -3.44
C ASP A 60 22.73 -1.08 -3.66
N GLY A 61 21.43 -1.26 -3.40
CA GLY A 61 20.77 -2.56 -3.53
C GLY A 61 20.83 -3.41 -2.26
N THR A 62 21.37 -2.90 -1.15
CA THR A 62 21.39 -3.61 0.14
C THR A 62 20.30 -3.09 1.08
N GLY A 63 20.04 -3.82 2.16
CA GLY A 63 19.12 -3.38 3.19
C GLY A 63 19.14 -4.25 4.44
N SER A 64 18.28 -3.90 5.39
CA SER A 64 18.05 -4.67 6.59
C SER A 64 16.61 -4.64 7.06
N ILE A 65 16.19 -5.72 7.72
CA ILE A 65 14.89 -5.84 8.38
C ILE A 65 15.15 -6.04 9.88
N ARG A 66 14.56 -5.18 10.71
CA ARG A 66 14.54 -5.31 12.17
C ARG A 66 13.13 -5.61 12.62
N GLY A 67 12.95 -6.83 13.16
CA GLY A 67 11.71 -7.29 13.78
C GLY A 67 11.87 -7.46 15.29
N PRO A 68 11.13 -8.39 15.92
CA PRO A 68 11.19 -8.63 17.37
C PRO A 68 12.47 -9.34 17.84
N MET A 69 13.26 -9.90 16.92
CA MET A 69 14.52 -10.57 17.23
C MET A 69 15.62 -9.55 17.58
N PRO A 70 16.64 -9.93 18.40
CA PRO A 70 17.67 -9.01 18.86
C PRO A 70 18.70 -8.61 17.79
N PHE A 71 18.59 -9.14 16.57
CA PHE A 71 19.46 -8.81 15.44
C PHE A 71 18.64 -8.40 14.21
N ALA A 72 19.23 -7.55 13.38
CA ALA A 72 18.66 -7.22 12.07
C ALA A 72 19.04 -8.30 11.05
N LEU A 73 18.11 -8.62 10.16
CA LEU A 73 18.34 -9.51 9.04
C LEU A 73 18.82 -8.70 7.84
N SER A 74 19.95 -9.09 7.26
CA SER A 74 20.40 -8.52 5.99
C SER A 74 19.52 -8.99 4.84
N ILE A 75 19.21 -8.07 3.94
CA ILE A 75 18.48 -8.31 2.70
C ILE A 75 19.18 -7.57 1.56
N SER A 76 18.86 -7.96 0.33
CA SER A 76 19.13 -7.17 -0.87
C SER A 76 17.82 -6.82 -1.56
N TRP A 77 17.87 -5.82 -2.43
CA TRP A 77 16.74 -5.48 -3.28
C TRP A 77 17.22 -5.16 -4.69
N THR A 78 16.34 -5.36 -5.66
CA THR A 78 16.56 -4.99 -7.06
C THR A 78 15.23 -4.59 -7.70
N VAL A 79 15.31 -3.88 -8.81
CA VAL A 79 14.16 -3.68 -9.70
C VAL A 79 14.20 -4.76 -10.78
N LYS A 80 13.04 -5.39 -11.03
CA LYS A 80 12.85 -6.36 -12.09
C LYS A 80 11.50 -6.11 -12.75
N ASP A 81 11.53 -5.75 -14.02
CA ASP A 81 10.33 -5.40 -14.79
C ASP A 81 9.50 -4.31 -14.06
N ASP A 82 8.21 -4.54 -13.83
CA ASP A 82 7.32 -3.60 -13.13
C ASP A 82 7.33 -3.73 -11.60
N ALA A 83 8.22 -4.55 -11.03
CA ALA A 83 8.27 -4.83 -9.61
C ALA A 83 9.64 -4.52 -8.97
N MET A 84 9.63 -4.30 -7.67
CA MET A 84 10.83 -4.26 -6.85
C MET A 84 10.88 -5.53 -6.00
N CYS A 85 11.96 -6.29 -6.14
CA CYS A 85 12.17 -7.57 -5.49
C CYS A 85 13.10 -7.41 -4.29
N ILE A 86 12.66 -7.87 -3.12
CA ILE A 86 13.44 -7.93 -1.89
C ILE A 86 13.82 -9.39 -1.64
N SER A 87 15.11 -9.65 -1.53
CA SER A 87 15.68 -10.99 -1.32
C SER A 87 16.36 -11.09 0.04
N GLY A 88 16.14 -12.19 0.73
CA GLY A 88 16.80 -12.50 2.00
C GLY A 88 16.86 -14.00 2.24
N LYS A 89 17.26 -14.40 3.45
CA LYS A 89 17.35 -15.81 3.83
C LYS A 89 16.00 -16.56 3.72
N MET A 90 14.89 -15.85 3.77
CA MET A 90 13.54 -16.41 3.74
C MET A 90 12.96 -16.51 2.32
N GLY A 91 13.70 -16.09 1.29
CA GLY A 91 13.23 -16.09 -0.10
C GLY A 91 13.27 -14.70 -0.74
N THR A 92 12.60 -14.59 -1.88
CA THR A 92 12.47 -13.34 -2.64
C THR A 92 11.00 -12.96 -2.78
N HIS A 93 10.68 -11.71 -2.48
CA HIS A 93 9.35 -11.14 -2.60
C HIS A 93 9.38 -9.96 -3.56
N CYS A 94 8.62 -10.03 -4.65
CA CYS A 94 8.55 -8.98 -5.66
C CYS A 94 7.23 -8.22 -5.55
N LEU A 95 7.31 -6.92 -5.29
CA LEU A 95 6.16 -6.08 -5.03
C LEU A 95 6.05 -4.95 -6.03
N ARG A 96 4.80 -4.70 -6.47
CA ARG A 96 4.42 -3.49 -7.20
C ARG A 96 3.84 -2.49 -6.22
N PHE A 97 4.12 -1.21 -6.42
CA PHE A 97 3.79 -0.20 -5.41
C PHE A 97 2.77 0.80 -5.93
N ARG A 98 1.84 1.20 -5.06
CA ARG A 98 0.95 2.35 -5.24
C ARG A 98 1.25 3.37 -4.15
N SER A 99 1.07 4.65 -4.45
CA SER A 99 1.12 5.65 -3.38
C SER A 99 -0.11 5.52 -2.50
N VAL A 100 0.06 5.79 -1.22
CA VAL A 100 -1.01 5.91 -0.25
C VAL A 100 -0.68 7.06 0.69
N PRO A 101 -1.66 7.65 1.39
CA PRO A 101 -1.36 8.66 2.40
C PRO A 101 -0.30 8.17 3.39
N GLY A 102 0.82 8.90 3.47
CA GLY A 102 1.94 8.60 4.37
C GLY A 102 2.92 7.53 3.91
N GLY A 103 2.83 7.01 2.68
CA GLY A 103 3.84 6.08 2.15
C GLY A 103 3.39 5.30 0.92
N LEU A 104 3.75 4.02 0.86
CA LEU A 104 3.51 3.14 -0.29
C LEU A 104 2.83 1.83 0.14
N GLN A 105 1.84 1.39 -0.64
CA GLN A 105 1.27 0.05 -0.52
C GLN A 105 1.91 -0.88 -1.55
N GLY A 106 2.56 -1.94 -1.09
CA GLY A 106 3.06 -3.03 -1.93
C GLY A 106 1.97 -4.06 -2.25
N TRP A 107 2.06 -4.66 -3.42
CA TRP A 107 1.15 -5.68 -3.93
C TRP A 107 1.94 -6.84 -4.53
N ASP A 108 1.57 -8.06 -4.15
CA ASP A 108 1.99 -9.31 -4.79
C ASP A 108 0.86 -9.78 -5.72
N GLY A 109 1.07 -9.62 -7.02
CA GLY A 109 0.00 -9.73 -8.02
C GLY A 109 -1.14 -8.77 -7.69
N ASP A 110 -2.32 -9.31 -7.42
CA ASP A 110 -3.54 -8.57 -7.08
C ASP A 110 -3.86 -8.57 -5.58
N LYS A 111 -2.93 -9.02 -4.72
CA LYS A 111 -3.11 -9.05 -3.27
C LYS A 111 -2.27 -7.95 -2.61
N PRO A 112 -2.86 -7.14 -1.71
CA PRO A 112 -2.07 -6.21 -0.91
C PRO A 112 -1.14 -6.99 0.01
N ASP A 113 0.11 -6.55 0.06
CA ASP A 113 1.15 -7.10 0.92
C ASP A 113 1.67 -5.99 1.86
N LEU A 114 2.99 -5.81 1.94
CA LEU A 114 3.64 -4.83 2.81
C LEU A 114 3.17 -3.39 2.53
N LYS A 115 2.68 -2.71 3.56
CA LYS A 115 2.46 -1.25 3.56
C LYS A 115 3.63 -0.54 4.24
N PHE A 116 4.33 0.30 3.50
CA PHE A 116 5.42 1.14 4.00
C PHE A 116 4.88 2.49 4.40
N SER A 117 5.23 2.96 5.60
CA SER A 117 4.87 4.29 6.10
C SER A 117 5.96 4.93 6.95
N ARG A 118 5.85 6.24 7.09
CA ARG A 118 6.62 7.07 8.02
C ARG A 118 5.70 7.88 8.91
#